data_AF-A0A1Y2SNG1-F1
#
_entry.id   AF-A0A1Y2SNG1-F1
#
_cell.length_a   1.000
_cell.length_b   1.000
_cell.length_c   1.000
_cell.angle_alpha   90.00
_cell.angle_beta   90.00
_cell.angle_gamma   90.00
#
_symmetry.space_group_name_H-M   'P 1'
#
loop_
_entity.id
_entity.type
_entity.pdbx_description
1 polymer ?
#
loop_
_entity_poly.entity_id
_entity_poly.type
_entity_poly.pdbx_seq_one_letter_code
_entity_poly.pdbx_strand_id
1 'polypeptide(L)'
;MKKINIFIAMLGILGLTAQAQAKVGYGISQQQTKQHIILGEVNGEPAIGITDIPIVGDKLLPASELKDSATLDGNGIYRYKSEGIPFVEDQYIDVGQVPNAEVYFGEWAQVTADKSDPSHTVFYTGKDVTTNMPHGGTATYNVKGLSQYNGSNPLSGQLVANFDTQKLNGSLNNSSLKIGIDANINNDAGFSGQATANDSINGVTDGKFYGDSASSLAGYAKFDSDRNKDTAFGGHKQ
;
A
#
# COMPACT_ATOMS: atom_id res chain seq x y z
N MET A 1 25.01 23.78 -67.44
CA MET A 1 24.61 24.33 -66.13
C MET A 1 23.48 23.46 -65.56
N LYS A 2 23.81 22.52 -64.67
CA LYS A 2 22.84 21.57 -64.08
C LYS A 2 22.25 22.18 -62.81
N LYS A 3 20.92 22.25 -62.72
CA LYS A 3 20.17 22.72 -61.55
C LYS A 3 20.22 21.66 -60.46
N ILE A 4 20.66 22.03 -59.26
CA ILE A 4 20.62 21.19 -58.05
C ILE A 4 19.37 21.61 -57.26
N ASN A 5 18.41 20.70 -57.14
CA ASN A 5 17.27 20.87 -56.24
C ASN A 5 17.71 20.46 -54.83
N ILE A 6 17.74 21.42 -53.91
CA ILE A 6 18.02 21.18 -52.49
C ILE A 6 16.70 20.77 -51.83
N PHE A 7 16.62 19.50 -51.42
CA PHE A 7 15.59 19.01 -50.51
C PHE A 7 15.93 19.46 -49.09
N ILE A 8 15.12 20.35 -48.51
CA ILE A 8 15.20 20.69 -47.09
C ILE A 8 14.48 19.58 -46.32
N ALA A 9 15.24 18.68 -45.72
CA ALA A 9 14.71 17.74 -44.74
C ALA A 9 14.48 18.50 -43.43
N MET A 10 13.20 18.73 -43.08
CA MET A 10 12.85 19.12 -41.71
C MET A 10 13.22 17.97 -40.78
N LEU A 11 14.23 18.18 -39.94
CA LEU A 11 14.44 17.39 -38.73
C LEU A 11 13.27 17.67 -37.79
N GLY A 12 12.26 16.81 -37.81
CA GLY A 12 11.27 16.76 -36.74
C GLY A 12 11.99 16.37 -35.45
N ILE A 13 12.06 17.31 -34.51
CA ILE A 13 12.49 17.02 -33.14
C ILE A 13 11.39 16.12 -32.57
N LEU A 14 11.63 14.81 -32.59
CA LEU A 14 10.88 13.88 -31.74
C LEU A 14 11.21 14.28 -30.32
N GLY A 15 10.30 15.04 -29.70
CA GLY A 15 10.27 15.21 -28.26
C GLY A 15 10.02 13.84 -27.66
N LEU A 16 11.09 13.11 -27.33
CA LEU A 16 11.02 12.04 -26.36
C LEU A 16 10.65 12.71 -25.04
N THR A 17 9.35 12.87 -24.80
CA THR A 17 8.86 12.97 -23.43
C THR A 17 9.31 11.67 -22.79
N ALA A 18 10.42 11.70 -22.06
CA ALA A 18 10.65 10.71 -21.03
C ALA A 18 9.41 10.81 -20.15
N GLN A 19 8.44 9.90 -20.35
CA GLN A 19 7.43 9.66 -19.34
C GLN A 19 8.26 9.23 -18.14
N ALA A 20 8.42 10.13 -17.18
CA ALA A 20 8.94 9.76 -15.88
C ALA A 20 8.01 8.63 -15.43
N GLN A 21 8.51 7.39 -15.45
CA GLN A 21 7.74 6.27 -14.93
C GLN A 21 7.34 6.65 -13.51
N ALA A 22 6.03 6.63 -13.24
CA ALA A 22 5.54 7.07 -11.96
C ALA A 22 6.03 6.09 -10.89
N LYS A 23 6.76 6.64 -9.93
CA LYS A 23 7.52 5.89 -8.93
C LYS A 23 6.60 5.02 -8.07
N VAL A 24 7.00 3.78 -7.77
CA VAL A 24 6.35 2.97 -6.72
C VAL A 24 6.58 3.62 -5.35
N GLY A 25 5.51 3.79 -4.59
CA GLY A 25 5.55 4.30 -3.21
C GLY A 25 5.01 3.25 -2.24
N TYR A 26 5.61 3.16 -1.06
CA TYR A 26 5.27 2.15 -0.07
C TYR A 26 5.64 2.59 1.36
N GLY A 27 5.14 1.84 2.34
CA GLY A 27 5.48 2.00 3.75
C GLY A 27 5.21 0.73 4.56
N ILE A 28 5.98 0.53 5.63
CA ILE A 28 5.95 -0.64 6.51
C ILE A 28 5.93 -0.15 7.96
N SER A 29 5.12 -0.77 8.82
CA SER A 29 5.00 -0.32 10.23
C SER A 29 6.19 -0.69 11.12
N GLN A 30 6.94 -1.75 10.79
CA GLN A 30 8.08 -2.22 11.56
C GLN A 30 9.03 -3.13 10.77
N GLN A 31 10.30 -3.19 11.18
CA GLN A 31 11.34 -4.10 10.67
C GLN A 31 12.26 -4.61 11.81
N GLN A 32 11.70 -4.75 13.00
CA GLN A 32 12.42 -5.05 14.24
C GLN A 32 12.71 -6.54 14.43
N THR A 33 11.97 -7.41 13.73
CA THR A 33 12.20 -8.86 13.76
C THR A 33 13.33 -9.26 12.82
N LYS A 34 13.98 -10.41 13.11
CA LYS A 34 15.11 -10.92 12.32
C LYS A 34 14.74 -11.04 10.84
N GLN A 35 13.70 -11.83 10.56
CA GLN A 35 13.04 -11.80 9.26
C GLN A 35 11.96 -10.72 9.31
N HIS A 36 11.84 -9.94 8.25
CA HIS A 36 10.83 -8.89 8.13
C HIS A 36 10.46 -8.68 6.66
N ILE A 37 9.30 -8.05 6.42
CA ILE A 37 8.89 -7.67 5.08
C ILE A 37 9.82 -6.61 4.50
N ILE A 38 10.12 -6.76 3.21
CA ILE A 38 10.71 -5.75 2.35
C ILE A 38 9.77 -5.44 1.20
N LEU A 39 9.74 -4.18 0.79
CA LEU A 39 8.93 -3.69 -0.31
C LEU A 39 9.82 -3.04 -1.35
N GLY A 40 9.41 -3.11 -2.61
CA GLY A 40 10.15 -2.51 -3.69
C GLY A 40 9.39 -2.51 -4.99
N GLU A 41 10.15 -2.42 -6.08
CA GLU A 41 9.64 -2.41 -7.44
C GLU A 41 10.39 -3.47 -8.25
N VAL A 42 9.63 -4.30 -8.99
CA VAL A 42 10.17 -5.27 -9.94
C VAL A 42 9.40 -5.11 -11.25
N ASN A 43 10.10 -4.81 -12.34
CA ASN A 43 9.50 -4.58 -13.67
C ASN A 43 8.39 -3.52 -13.71
N GLY A 44 8.47 -2.48 -12.86
CA GLY A 44 7.45 -1.43 -12.77
C GLY A 44 6.25 -1.80 -11.90
N GLU A 45 6.23 -3.00 -11.31
CA GLU A 45 5.18 -3.45 -10.41
C GLU A 45 5.61 -3.30 -8.94
N PRO A 46 4.67 -2.97 -8.03
CA PRO A 46 4.88 -3.13 -6.61
C PRO A 46 5.27 -4.57 -6.28
N ALA A 47 6.31 -4.74 -5.47
CA ALA A 47 6.84 -6.05 -5.12
C ALA A 47 7.01 -6.21 -3.61
N ILE A 48 6.85 -7.45 -3.13
CA ILE A 48 6.96 -7.82 -1.72
C ILE A 48 7.97 -8.96 -1.60
N GLY A 49 8.80 -8.92 -0.57
CA GLY A 49 9.69 -10.01 -0.17
C GLY A 49 9.77 -10.12 1.35
N ILE A 50 10.46 -11.15 1.81
CA ILE A 50 10.79 -11.36 3.23
C ILE A 50 12.31 -11.54 3.29
N THR A 51 12.96 -10.87 4.23
CA THR A 51 14.41 -10.96 4.38
C THR A 51 14.85 -12.35 4.85
N ASP A 52 16.09 -12.71 4.52
CA ASP A 52 16.79 -13.86 5.08
C ASP A 52 16.03 -15.21 4.95
N ILE A 53 15.22 -15.39 3.89
CA ILE A 53 14.61 -16.69 3.62
C ILE A 53 15.70 -17.65 3.12
N PRO A 54 15.89 -18.82 3.77
CA PRO A 54 16.81 -19.85 3.27
C PRO A 54 16.58 -20.16 1.79
N ILE A 55 17.68 -20.37 1.05
CA ILE A 55 17.71 -20.71 -0.39
C ILE A 55 17.40 -19.53 -1.32
N VAL A 56 16.36 -18.73 -1.07
CA VAL A 56 15.92 -17.65 -1.98
C VAL A 56 16.39 -16.25 -1.59
N GLY A 57 16.84 -16.05 -0.35
CA GLY A 57 17.29 -14.76 0.17
C GLY A 57 16.22 -13.68 0.13
N ASP A 58 16.63 -12.44 -0.09
CA ASP A 58 15.78 -11.24 -0.08
C ASP A 58 15.03 -11.03 -1.41
N LYS A 59 14.59 -12.11 -2.06
CA LYS A 59 13.91 -12.04 -3.36
C LYS A 59 12.59 -11.26 -3.21
N LEU A 60 12.45 -10.21 -4.03
CA LEU A 60 11.17 -9.52 -4.24
C LEU A 60 10.33 -10.25 -5.29
N LEU A 61 9.06 -10.48 -4.99
CA LEU A 61 8.07 -11.02 -5.91
C LEU A 61 7.12 -9.89 -6.35
N PRO A 62 6.96 -9.62 -7.66
CA PRO A 62 6.02 -8.62 -8.15
C PRO A 62 4.57 -9.02 -7.83
N ALA A 63 3.69 -8.02 -7.78
CA ALA A 63 2.29 -8.22 -7.46
C ALA A 63 1.61 -9.25 -8.39
N SER A 64 1.93 -9.29 -9.68
CA SER A 64 1.45 -10.30 -10.62
C SER A 64 1.76 -11.74 -10.17
N GLU A 65 3.02 -12.05 -9.86
CA GLU A 65 3.45 -13.38 -9.40
C GLU A 65 2.80 -13.75 -8.06
N LEU A 66 2.69 -12.80 -7.13
CA LEU A 66 2.03 -13.02 -5.84
C LEU A 66 0.56 -13.38 -6.01
N LYS A 67 -0.17 -12.68 -6.87
CA LYS A 67 -1.59 -12.94 -7.14
C LYS A 67 -1.82 -14.32 -7.74
N ASP A 68 -0.97 -14.73 -8.68
CA ASP A 68 -1.08 -16.04 -9.32
C ASP A 68 -0.87 -17.19 -8.34
N SER A 69 -0.11 -16.96 -7.26
CA SER A 69 0.18 -17.95 -6.22
C SER A 69 -0.78 -17.92 -5.01
N ALA A 70 -1.62 -16.89 -4.90
CA ALA A 70 -2.45 -16.65 -3.72
C ALA A 70 -3.86 -17.26 -3.86
N THR A 71 -4.48 -17.57 -2.72
CA THR A 71 -5.92 -17.85 -2.68
C THR A 71 -6.68 -16.54 -2.55
N LEU A 72 -7.56 -16.22 -3.50
CA LEU A 72 -8.47 -15.07 -3.37
C LEU A 72 -9.72 -15.47 -2.60
N ASP A 73 -10.00 -14.79 -1.48
CA ASP A 73 -11.19 -15.07 -0.68
C ASP A 73 -12.43 -14.24 -1.08
N GLY A 74 -13.56 -14.51 -0.42
CA GLY A 74 -14.84 -13.86 -0.69
C GLY A 74 -14.89 -12.34 -0.39
N ASN A 75 -13.89 -11.80 0.32
CA ASN A 75 -13.79 -10.37 0.62
C ASN A 75 -12.88 -9.63 -0.39
N GLY A 76 -12.27 -10.37 -1.32
CA GLY A 76 -11.30 -9.86 -2.27
C GLY A 76 -9.90 -9.72 -1.67
N ILE A 77 -9.56 -10.54 -0.67
CA ILE A 77 -8.23 -10.55 -0.05
C ILE A 77 -7.44 -11.74 -0.60
N TYR A 78 -6.24 -11.45 -1.13
CA TYR A 78 -5.28 -12.44 -1.55
C TYR A 78 -4.57 -13.00 -0.32
N ARG A 79 -4.67 -14.31 -0.14
CA ARG A 79 -4.12 -15.03 1.02
C ARG A 79 -2.96 -15.90 0.56
N TYR A 80 -1.78 -15.62 1.07
CA TYR A 80 -0.57 -16.41 0.86
C TYR A 80 -0.16 -17.06 2.17
N LYS A 81 0.13 -18.36 2.09
CA LYS A 81 0.64 -19.12 3.23
C LYS A 81 1.79 -20.01 2.78
N SER A 82 2.83 -20.05 3.60
CA SER A 82 3.97 -20.94 3.45
C SER A 82 4.15 -21.68 4.75
N GLU A 83 3.87 -22.99 4.77
CA GLU A 83 3.80 -23.78 6.00
C GLU A 83 4.66 -25.05 5.89
N GLY A 84 5.32 -25.42 6.98
CA GLY A 84 6.02 -26.71 7.10
C GLY A 84 7.25 -26.86 6.20
N ILE A 85 7.84 -25.74 5.76
CA ILE A 85 9.08 -25.74 4.98
C ILE A 85 10.27 -25.93 5.94
N PRO A 86 11.14 -26.94 5.74
CA PRO A 86 12.30 -27.13 6.60
C PRO A 86 13.17 -25.87 6.68
N PHE A 87 13.52 -25.48 7.92
CA PHE A 87 14.37 -24.33 8.25
C PHE A 87 13.78 -22.94 7.93
N VAL A 88 12.51 -22.86 7.53
CA VAL A 88 11.79 -21.60 7.30
C VAL A 88 10.60 -21.57 8.24
N GLU A 89 10.45 -20.48 9.00
CA GLU A 89 9.24 -20.29 9.82
C GLU A 89 8.02 -20.19 8.92
N ASP A 90 6.85 -20.55 9.44
CA ASP A 90 5.60 -20.40 8.70
C ASP A 90 5.37 -18.91 8.37
N GLN A 91 4.91 -18.62 7.15
CA GLN A 91 4.70 -17.25 6.65
C GLN A 91 3.25 -17.06 6.27
N TYR A 92 2.62 -15.99 6.78
CA TYR A 92 1.23 -15.65 6.51
C TYR A 92 1.14 -14.22 5.99
N ILE A 93 0.65 -14.05 4.77
CA ILE A 93 0.43 -12.72 4.16
C ILE A 93 -1.02 -12.65 3.69
N ASP A 94 -1.71 -11.56 4.08
CA ASP A 94 -3.03 -11.22 3.55
C ASP A 94 -2.95 -9.83 2.90
N VAL A 95 -3.38 -9.72 1.64
CA VAL A 95 -3.24 -8.51 0.82
C VAL A 95 -4.56 -8.13 0.16
N GLY A 96 -5.02 -6.91 0.40
CA GLY A 96 -6.09 -6.27 -0.34
C GLY A 96 -5.56 -5.44 -1.51
N GLN A 97 -6.33 -5.35 -2.59
CA GLN A 97 -6.08 -4.45 -3.72
C GLN A 97 -7.15 -3.35 -3.76
N VAL A 98 -6.73 -2.10 -3.95
CA VAL A 98 -7.64 -0.98 -4.22
C VAL A 98 -8.28 -1.19 -5.61
N PRO A 99 -9.62 -1.09 -5.76
CA PRO A 99 -10.27 -1.33 -7.04
C PRO A 99 -9.71 -0.47 -8.18
N ASN A 100 -9.47 -1.10 -9.33
CA ASN A 100 -8.96 -0.46 -10.55
C ASN A 100 -7.60 0.24 -10.41
N ALA A 101 -6.81 -0.08 -9.38
CA ALA A 101 -5.48 0.47 -9.17
C ALA A 101 -4.48 -0.65 -8.83
N GLU A 102 -3.22 -0.49 -9.21
CA GLU A 102 -2.13 -1.35 -8.72
C GLU A 102 -1.57 -0.79 -7.41
N VAL A 103 -2.48 -0.69 -6.43
CA VAL A 103 -2.25 -0.20 -5.08
C VAL A 103 -2.75 -1.25 -4.12
N TYR A 104 -1.90 -1.63 -3.18
CA TYR A 104 -2.07 -2.76 -2.29
C TYR A 104 -1.82 -2.35 -0.85
N PHE A 105 -2.51 -3.02 0.06
CA PHE A 105 -2.37 -2.87 1.50
C PHE A 105 -2.50 -4.25 2.12
N GLY A 106 -1.74 -4.52 3.17
CA GLY A 106 -1.68 -5.88 3.68
C GLY A 106 -1.01 -5.99 5.03
N GLU A 107 -1.01 -7.22 5.51
CA GLU A 107 -0.39 -7.61 6.76
C GLU A 107 0.39 -8.91 6.59
N TRP A 108 1.43 -9.06 7.40
CA TRP A 108 2.27 -10.24 7.45
C TRP A 108 2.63 -10.59 8.88
N ALA A 109 2.74 -11.88 9.15
CA ALA A 109 3.38 -12.42 10.34
C ALA A 109 4.01 -13.79 10.06
N GLN A 110 4.92 -14.14 10.95
CA GLN A 110 5.53 -15.46 11.07
C GLN A 110 4.79 -16.30 12.11
N VAL A 111 5.00 -17.62 12.05
CA VAL A 111 4.61 -18.60 13.08
C VAL A 111 3.10 -18.82 13.23
N THR A 112 2.29 -17.76 13.34
CA THR A 112 0.84 -17.87 13.58
C THR A 112 0.01 -17.17 12.50
N ALA A 113 -1.01 -17.87 12.00
CA ALA A 113 -1.93 -17.35 10.99
C ALA A 113 -2.80 -16.19 11.48
N ASP A 114 -3.03 -16.10 12.79
CA ASP A 114 -3.80 -15.02 13.44
C ASP A 114 -3.00 -13.72 13.62
N LYS A 115 -1.71 -13.72 13.27
CA LYS A 115 -0.79 -12.57 13.38
C LYS A 115 -0.74 -11.97 14.79
N SER A 116 -0.79 -12.85 15.79
CA SER A 116 -0.50 -12.50 17.19
C SER A 116 1.00 -12.50 17.51
N ASP A 117 1.84 -13.03 16.62
CA ASP A 117 3.29 -13.07 16.75
C ASP A 117 3.94 -11.67 16.65
N PRO A 118 5.06 -11.40 17.36
CA PRO A 118 5.77 -10.12 17.31
C PRO A 118 6.20 -9.63 15.92
N SER A 119 6.29 -10.53 14.94
CA SER A 119 6.55 -10.19 13.53
C SER A 119 5.38 -9.49 12.83
N HIS A 120 4.19 -9.41 13.45
CA HIS A 120 3.03 -8.75 12.87
C HIS A 120 3.40 -7.35 12.32
N THR A 121 3.23 -7.21 11.02
CA THR A 121 3.62 -6.03 10.24
C THR A 121 2.49 -5.68 9.31
N VAL A 122 2.10 -4.41 9.30
CA VAL A 122 1.15 -3.85 8.34
C VAL A 122 1.90 -2.99 7.34
N PHE A 123 1.43 -3.00 6.10
CA PHE A 123 2.12 -2.33 5.01
C PHE A 123 1.17 -1.84 3.92
N TYR A 124 1.70 -0.94 3.08
CA TYR A 124 1.08 -0.55 1.82
C TYR A 124 2.14 -0.42 0.74
N THR A 125 1.76 -0.67 -0.51
CA THR A 125 2.63 -0.49 -1.68
C THR A 125 1.79 -0.25 -2.93
N GLY A 126 2.24 0.63 -3.82
CA GLY A 126 1.48 0.93 -5.02
C GLY A 126 2.31 1.64 -6.08
N LYS A 127 1.94 1.43 -7.34
CA LYS A 127 2.50 2.22 -8.45
C LYS A 127 1.72 3.51 -8.61
N ASP A 128 2.25 4.40 -9.45
CA ASP A 128 1.59 5.67 -9.79
C ASP A 128 1.36 6.55 -8.57
N VAL A 129 2.37 6.75 -7.71
CA VAL A 129 2.30 7.79 -6.66
C VAL A 129 1.86 9.11 -7.30
N THR A 130 0.83 9.74 -6.75
CA THR A 130 0.21 10.91 -7.37
C THR A 130 1.23 12.03 -7.58
N THR A 131 1.40 12.46 -8.82
CA THR A 131 2.27 13.60 -9.15
C THR A 131 1.50 14.91 -9.31
N ASN A 132 0.18 14.85 -9.48
CA ASN A 132 -0.72 15.98 -9.66
C ASN A 132 -1.78 16.02 -8.54
N MET A 133 -1.34 16.29 -7.32
CA MET A 133 -2.24 16.44 -6.17
C MET A 133 -3.28 17.55 -6.42
N PRO A 134 -4.56 17.34 -6.05
CA PRO A 134 -5.54 18.42 -6.06
C PRO A 134 -5.11 19.58 -5.15
N HIS A 135 -5.31 20.82 -5.61
CA HIS A 135 -4.95 22.04 -4.86
C HIS A 135 -6.10 22.61 -4.04
N GLY A 136 -7.28 22.00 -4.09
CA GLY A 136 -8.45 22.44 -3.33
C GLY A 136 -9.64 21.49 -3.46
N GLY A 137 -10.68 21.74 -2.67
CA GLY A 137 -11.87 20.92 -2.56
C GLY A 137 -11.70 19.67 -1.70
N THR A 138 -12.71 18.81 -1.73
CA THR A 138 -12.77 17.58 -0.92
C THR A 138 -12.96 16.33 -1.77
N ALA A 139 -12.39 15.21 -1.32
CA ALA A 139 -12.63 13.89 -1.88
C ALA A 139 -12.92 12.88 -0.77
N THR A 140 -13.90 12.01 -1.00
CA THR A 140 -14.25 10.92 -0.10
C THR A 140 -13.74 9.60 -0.67
N TYR A 141 -13.10 8.79 0.16
CA TYR A 141 -12.53 7.50 -0.20
C TYR A 141 -13.26 6.41 0.56
N ASN A 142 -13.80 5.43 -0.15
CA ASN A 142 -14.29 4.20 0.46
C ASN A 142 -13.09 3.31 0.78
N VAL A 143 -12.85 3.05 2.07
CA VAL A 143 -11.69 2.29 2.53
C VAL A 143 -12.08 0.91 3.06
N LYS A 144 -11.21 -0.06 2.79
CA LYS A 144 -11.16 -1.35 3.48
C LYS A 144 -9.88 -1.40 4.31
N GLY A 145 -9.90 -2.16 5.40
CA GLY A 145 -8.70 -2.39 6.21
C GLY A 145 -8.59 -3.81 6.76
N LEU A 146 -7.36 -4.19 7.08
CA LEU A 146 -6.97 -5.49 7.59
C LEU A 146 -6.22 -5.31 8.92
N SER A 147 -6.62 -6.07 9.92
CA SER A 147 -5.96 -6.17 11.21
C SER A 147 -6.25 -7.55 11.79
N GLN A 148 -5.21 -8.38 11.94
CA GLN A 148 -5.33 -9.78 12.36
C GLN A 148 -6.41 -10.51 11.57
N TYR A 149 -6.32 -10.41 10.25
CA TYR A 149 -7.35 -10.85 9.32
C TYR A 149 -7.56 -12.37 9.39
N ASN A 150 -8.82 -12.77 9.54
CA ASN A 150 -9.24 -14.16 9.66
C ASN A 150 -10.31 -14.57 8.64
N GLY A 151 -10.60 -13.72 7.65
CA GLY A 151 -11.63 -13.96 6.64
C GLY A 151 -13.02 -13.43 7.01
N SER A 152 -13.28 -13.11 8.29
CA SER A 152 -14.60 -12.65 8.76
C SER A 152 -14.59 -11.26 9.39
N ASN A 153 -13.43 -10.62 9.48
CA ASN A 153 -13.23 -9.37 10.19
C ASN A 153 -12.68 -8.20 9.35
N PRO A 154 -12.96 -8.05 8.03
CA PRO A 154 -12.49 -6.87 7.31
C PRO A 154 -13.07 -5.60 7.95
N LEU A 155 -12.25 -4.55 8.06
CA LEU A 155 -12.71 -3.23 8.45
C LEU A 155 -13.20 -2.48 7.20
N SER A 156 -14.19 -1.62 7.37
CA SER A 156 -14.68 -0.74 6.30
C SER A 156 -15.03 0.64 6.82
N GLY A 157 -14.95 1.64 5.95
CA GLY A 157 -15.33 3.00 6.32
C GLY A 157 -15.02 4.01 5.24
N GLN A 158 -14.88 5.27 5.66
CA GLN A 158 -14.61 6.39 4.77
C GLN A 158 -13.53 7.29 5.35
N LEU A 159 -12.62 7.73 4.47
CA LEU A 159 -11.69 8.82 4.74
C LEU A 159 -12.03 9.99 3.82
N VAL A 160 -11.96 11.21 4.34
CA VAL A 160 -12.23 12.44 3.62
C VAL A 160 -10.94 13.24 3.55
N ALA A 161 -10.42 13.43 2.34
CA ALA A 161 -9.35 14.36 2.07
C ALA A 161 -9.96 15.75 1.84
N ASN A 162 -9.51 16.74 2.58
CA ASN A 162 -9.74 18.15 2.33
C ASN A 162 -8.43 18.76 1.86
N PHE A 163 -8.36 19.08 0.57
CA PHE A 163 -7.16 19.62 -0.07
C PHE A 163 -7.00 21.13 0.20
N ASP A 164 -8.08 21.84 0.56
CA ASP A 164 -8.01 23.24 0.98
C ASP A 164 -7.30 23.37 2.34
N THR A 165 -7.58 22.45 3.27
CA THR A 165 -6.98 22.45 4.62
C THR A 165 -5.81 21.49 4.78
N GLN A 166 -5.48 20.73 3.73
CA GLN A 166 -4.44 19.70 3.72
C GLN A 166 -4.64 18.66 4.84
N LYS A 167 -5.87 18.17 5.00
CA LYS A 167 -6.25 17.19 6.03
C LYS A 167 -6.85 15.93 5.44
N LEU A 168 -6.57 14.79 6.07
CA LEU A 168 -7.22 13.52 5.81
C LEU A 168 -7.81 12.99 7.12
N ASN A 169 -9.14 12.91 7.19
CA ASN A 169 -9.86 12.51 8.39
C ASN A 169 -10.88 11.42 8.11
N GLY A 170 -11.13 10.55 9.09
CA GLY A 170 -12.22 9.60 9.00
C GLY A 170 -11.99 8.38 9.88
N SER A 171 -12.69 7.30 9.57
CA SER A 171 -12.54 6.05 10.31
C SER A 171 -12.95 4.85 9.48
N LEU A 172 -12.45 3.69 9.91
CA LEU A 172 -12.83 2.38 9.44
C LEU A 172 -13.06 1.46 10.64
N ASN A 173 -14.07 0.60 10.57
CA ASN A 173 -14.45 -0.26 11.68
C ASN A 173 -15.08 -1.58 11.24
N ASN A 174 -15.13 -2.51 12.18
CA ASN A 174 -16.01 -3.67 12.21
C ASN A 174 -16.64 -3.76 13.62
N SER A 175 -17.21 -4.91 14.00
CA SER A 175 -17.85 -5.09 15.31
C SER A 175 -16.89 -5.09 16.51
N SER A 176 -15.59 -5.32 16.32
CA SER A 176 -14.60 -5.48 17.40
C SER A 176 -13.51 -4.39 17.42
N LEU A 177 -13.31 -3.69 16.31
CA LEU A 177 -12.25 -2.72 16.13
C LEU A 177 -12.74 -1.49 15.36
N LYS A 178 -12.43 -0.31 15.89
CA LYS A 178 -12.57 0.97 15.21
C LYS A 178 -11.23 1.67 15.16
N ILE A 179 -10.83 2.11 13.97
CA ILE A 179 -9.63 2.90 13.73
C ILE A 179 -10.05 4.29 13.25
N GLY A 180 -9.70 5.32 14.01
CA GLY A 180 -9.81 6.72 13.62
C GLY A 180 -8.50 7.22 13.01
N ILE A 181 -8.61 8.09 12.00
CA ILE A 181 -7.49 8.69 11.28
C ILE A 181 -7.63 10.21 11.33
N ASP A 182 -6.56 10.90 11.75
CA ASP A 182 -6.39 12.35 11.66
C ASP A 182 -4.97 12.68 11.19
N ALA A 183 -4.84 12.92 9.90
CA ALA A 183 -3.55 13.11 9.23
C ALA A 183 -3.47 14.45 8.50
N ASN A 184 -2.25 14.95 8.36
CA ASN A 184 -1.93 16.03 7.43
C ASN A 184 -1.59 15.42 6.07
N ILE A 185 -1.99 16.11 4.99
CA ILE A 185 -1.59 15.80 3.62
C ILE A 185 -0.27 16.52 3.35
N ASN A 186 0.73 15.77 2.88
CA ASN A 186 2.10 16.23 2.65
C ASN A 186 2.33 16.55 1.16
N ASN A 187 3.33 17.38 0.86
CA ASN A 187 3.65 17.82 -0.50
C ASN A 187 4.17 16.69 -1.41
N ASP A 188 4.60 15.56 -0.86
CA ASP A 188 5.14 14.40 -1.58
C ASP A 188 4.07 13.34 -1.89
N ALA A 189 2.80 13.78 -1.96
CA ALA A 189 1.60 12.93 -2.01
C ALA A 189 1.48 11.94 -0.84
N GLY A 190 2.23 12.15 0.25
CA GLY A 190 2.07 11.42 1.49
C GLY A 190 0.94 11.97 2.36
N PHE A 191 0.58 11.22 3.37
CA PHE A 191 -0.13 11.73 4.53
C PHE A 191 0.41 11.06 5.79
N SER A 192 0.41 11.81 6.89
CA SER A 192 0.89 11.30 8.17
C SER A 192 0.22 12.03 9.33
N GLY A 193 0.00 11.34 10.45
CA GLY A 193 -0.55 11.97 11.65
C GLY A 193 -0.94 10.98 12.73
N GLN A 194 -2.05 11.29 13.42
CA GLN A 194 -2.56 10.51 14.53
C GLN A 194 -3.50 9.41 14.04
N ALA A 195 -3.42 8.26 14.70
CA ALA A 195 -4.43 7.21 14.65
C ALA A 195 -4.98 6.95 16.05
N THR A 196 -6.22 6.47 16.14
CA THR A 196 -6.81 6.05 17.41
C THR A 196 -7.55 4.73 17.24
N ALA A 197 -7.19 3.72 18.02
CA ALA A 197 -7.93 2.46 18.09
C ALA A 197 -8.91 2.50 19.27
N ASN A 198 -10.17 2.12 18.99
CA ASN A 198 -11.28 2.07 19.96
C ASN A 198 -11.37 3.34 20.83
N ASP A 199 -11.23 4.49 20.18
CA ASP A 199 -11.37 5.84 20.74
C ASP A 199 -10.42 6.19 21.91
N SER A 200 -9.46 5.33 22.25
CA SER A 200 -8.62 5.50 23.46
C SER A 200 -7.16 5.09 23.30
N ILE A 201 -6.84 4.17 22.37
CA ILE A 201 -5.47 3.72 22.13
C ILE A 201 -4.85 4.62 21.07
N ASN A 202 -3.87 5.43 21.48
CA ASN A 202 -3.20 6.35 20.57
C ASN A 202 -2.16 5.63 19.71
N GLY A 203 -2.10 6.03 18.45
CA GLY A 203 -1.16 5.51 17.48
C GLY A 203 -0.80 6.56 16.44
N VAL A 204 -0.11 6.11 15.41
CA VAL A 204 0.31 6.94 14.27
C VAL A 204 -0.22 6.35 12.98
N THR A 205 -0.40 7.20 11.98
CA THR A 205 -0.77 6.79 10.63
C THR A 205 0.22 7.36 9.62
N ASP A 206 0.51 6.58 8.58
CA ASP A 206 1.33 6.96 7.43
C ASP A 206 0.72 6.36 6.17
N GLY A 207 0.83 7.06 5.04
CA GLY A 207 0.37 6.54 3.77
C GLY A 207 0.66 7.47 2.59
N LYS A 208 0.18 7.05 1.41
CA LYS A 208 0.32 7.79 0.16
C LYS A 208 -0.97 7.83 -0.66
N PHE A 209 -1.10 8.89 -1.44
CA PHE A 209 -2.05 9.00 -2.54
C PHE A 209 -1.44 8.45 -3.84
N TYR A 210 -2.30 7.82 -4.63
CA TYR A 210 -1.94 7.16 -5.88
C TYR A 210 -2.94 7.52 -6.98
N GLY A 211 -2.48 7.36 -8.21
CA GLY A 211 -3.23 7.64 -9.43
C GLY A 211 -3.39 9.13 -9.72
N ASP A 212 -3.97 9.41 -10.87
CA ASP A 212 -4.24 10.76 -11.33
C ASP A 212 -5.18 11.50 -10.37
N SER A 213 -4.80 12.73 -9.99
CA SER A 213 -5.62 13.57 -9.09
C SER A 213 -6.01 12.88 -7.78
N ALA A 214 -5.10 12.06 -7.23
CA ALA A 214 -5.27 11.30 -6.00
C ALA A 214 -6.51 10.37 -6.05
N SER A 215 -6.70 9.62 -7.13
CA SER A 215 -7.86 8.73 -7.30
C SER A 215 -7.90 7.56 -6.30
N SER A 216 -6.78 7.23 -5.67
CA SER A 216 -6.65 6.17 -4.68
C SER A 216 -5.75 6.57 -3.52
N LEU A 217 -5.85 5.86 -2.40
CA LEU A 217 -4.92 5.96 -1.28
C LEU A 217 -4.65 4.59 -0.65
N ALA A 218 -3.50 4.46 0.00
CA ALA A 218 -3.21 3.37 0.91
C ALA A 218 -2.29 3.82 2.04
N GLY A 219 -2.38 3.15 3.18
CA GLY A 219 -1.65 3.50 4.38
C GLY A 219 -1.72 2.42 5.44
N TYR A 220 -1.14 2.72 6.60
CA TYR A 220 -1.31 1.91 7.81
C TYR A 220 -1.53 2.79 9.04
N ALA A 221 -2.17 2.23 10.06
CA ALA A 221 -2.19 2.72 11.42
C ALA A 221 -1.40 1.78 12.34
N LYS A 222 -0.51 2.34 13.17
CA LYS A 222 0.38 1.61 14.07
C LYS A 222 0.17 2.03 15.52
N PHE A 223 0.09 1.06 16.42
CA PHE A 223 -0.19 1.29 17.84
C PHE A 223 0.88 0.63 18.71
N ASP A 224 1.94 1.36 19.06
CA ASP A 224 3.09 0.79 19.80
C ASP A 224 2.69 0.18 21.16
N SER A 225 1.63 0.69 21.81
CA SER A 225 1.11 0.14 23.06
C SER A 225 0.27 -1.13 22.89
N ASP A 226 -0.27 -1.39 21.69
CA ASP A 226 -1.04 -2.61 21.37
C ASP A 226 -0.99 -2.90 19.86
N ARG A 227 0.08 -3.60 19.44
CA ARG A 227 0.33 -3.93 18.03
C ARG A 227 -0.70 -4.92 17.44
N ASN A 228 -1.57 -5.52 18.26
CA ASN A 228 -2.72 -6.29 17.76
C ASN A 228 -3.80 -5.40 17.12
N LYS A 229 -3.66 -4.08 17.22
CA LYS A 229 -4.55 -3.09 16.59
C LYS A 229 -3.94 -2.48 15.33
N ASP A 230 -2.69 -2.82 15.00
CA ASP A 230 -2.07 -2.40 13.75
C ASP A 230 -2.98 -2.76 12.59
N THR A 231 -3.22 -1.79 11.71
CA THR A 231 -4.21 -1.92 10.64
C THR A 231 -3.65 -1.37 9.33
N ALA A 232 -3.57 -2.18 8.29
CA ALA A 232 -3.35 -1.70 6.93
C ALA A 232 -4.68 -1.26 6.31
N PHE A 233 -4.67 -0.26 5.44
CA PHE A 233 -5.87 0.18 4.74
C PHE A 233 -5.60 0.69 3.33
N GLY A 234 -6.61 0.58 2.47
CA GLY A 234 -6.60 1.13 1.13
C GLY A 234 -8.01 1.53 0.69
N GLY A 235 -8.09 2.56 -0.15
CA GLY A 235 -9.38 3.07 -0.61
C GLY A 235 -9.33 3.74 -1.97
N HIS A 236 -10.47 3.70 -2.64
CA HIS A 236 -10.70 4.38 -3.92
C HIS A 236 -11.59 5.58 -3.68
N LYS A 237 -11.32 6.66 -4.41
CA LYS A 237 -12.15 7.86 -4.44
C LYS A 237 -13.54 7.52 -5.01
N GLN A 238 -14.58 8.09 -4.40
CA GLN A 238 -15.97 8.03 -4.87
C GLN A 238 -16.19 8.82 -6.16
#